data_AF-A0A497PR17-F1
#
_entry.id   AF-A0A497PR17-F1
#
_cell.length_a   1.000
_cell.length_b   1.000
_cell.length_c   1.000
_cell.angle_alpha   90.00
_cell.angle_beta   90.00
_cell.angle_gamma   90.00
#
_symmetry.space_group_name_H-M   'P 1'
#
loop_
_entity.id
_entity.type
_entity.pdbx_description
1 polymer ?
#
loop_
_entity_poly.entity_id
_entity_poly.type
_entity_poly.pdbx_seq_one_letter_code
_entity_poly.pdbx_strand_id
1 'polypeptide(L)' 'RKNLTINPLMKYLPEHLIEYILYHEITHLIQKHHNRNFWSIIEKKFNNYEELEKELFVYWFLVKARAEKGGY' A
#
# COMPACT_ATOMS: atom_id res chain seq x y z
N ARG A 1 -11.67 5.54 11.08
CA ARG A 1 -10.33 6.08 11.36
C ARG A 1 -9.32 5.13 10.72
N LYS A 2 -8.76 5.47 9.56
CA LYS A 2 -7.56 4.79 9.10
C LYS A 2 -6.41 5.45 9.81
N ASN A 3 -5.86 4.77 10.81
CA ASN A 3 -4.54 5.15 11.27
C ASN A 3 -3.63 4.79 10.10
N LEU A 4 -3.03 5.79 9.45
CA LEU A 4 -1.74 5.57 8.79
C LEU A 4 -0.81 5.16 9.93
N THR A 5 -0.84 3.89 10.30
CA THR A 5 0.30 3.28 10.95
C THR A 5 1.33 3.26 9.84
N ILE A 6 2.00 4.41 9.64
CA ILE A 6 3.18 4.51 8.80
C ILE A 6 4.13 3.52 9.45
N ASN A 7 4.13 2.31 8.92
CA ASN A 7 5.03 1.30 9.39
C ASN A 7 6.41 1.90 9.09
N PRO A 8 7.31 2.07 10.07
CA PRO A 8 8.64 2.60 9.81
C PRO A 8 9.37 1.83 8.71
N LEU A 9 8.94 0.59 8.44
CA LEU A 9 9.41 -0.28 7.38
C LEU A 9 9.02 0.20 5.96
N MET A 10 8.03 1.09 5.82
CA MET A 10 7.65 1.70 4.54
C MET A 10 8.80 2.48 3.89
N LYS A 11 9.76 2.99 4.68
CA LYS A 11 10.97 3.66 4.15
C LYS A 11 11.87 2.73 3.32
N TYR A 12 11.66 1.43 3.42
CA TYR A 12 12.39 0.41 2.65
C TYR A 12 11.62 -0.06 1.42
N LEU A 13 10.42 0.46 1.16
CA LEU A 13 9.67 0.15 -0.05
C LEU A 13 10.22 0.98 -1.23
N PRO A 14 10.18 0.42 -2.44
CA PRO A 14 10.34 1.20 -3.67
C PRO A 14 9.41 2.42 -3.70
N GLU A 15 9.88 3.50 -4.31
CA GLU A 15 9.16 4.78 -4.39
C GLU A 15 7.77 4.62 -5.04
N HIS A 16 7.64 3.78 -6.06
CA HIS A 16 6.37 3.54 -6.75
C HIS A 16 5.31 2.89 -5.84
N LEU A 17 5.72 2.03 -4.89
CA LEU A 17 4.80 1.46 -3.90
C LEU A 17 4.41 2.47 -2.83
N ILE A 18 5.33 3.36 -2.44
CA ILE A 18 5.02 4.46 -1.51
C ILE A 18 3.98 5.38 -2.16
N GLU A 19 4.18 5.77 -3.41
CA GLU A 19 3.24 6.59 -4.16
C GLU A 19 1.86 5.92 -4.28
N TYR A 20 1.84 4.63 -4.58
CA TYR A 20 0.63 3.83 -4.66
C TYR A 20 -0.12 3.81 -3.32
N ILE A 21 0.56 3.54 -2.20
CA ILE A 21 -0.06 3.53 -0.86
C ILE A 21 -0.62 4.91 -0.50
N LEU A 22 0.11 6.00 -0.79
CA LEU A 22 -0.38 7.35 -0.52
C LEU A 22 -1.66 7.65 -1.31
N TYR A 23 -1.68 7.29 -2.59
CA TYR A 23 -2.87 7.46 -3.42
C TYR A 23 -4.04 6.59 -2.94
N HIS A 24 -3.76 5.36 -2.51
CA HIS A 24 -4.72 4.44 -1.91
C HIS A 24 -5.39 5.04 -0.68
N GLU A 25 -4.59 5.56 0.25
CA GLU A 25 -5.06 6.18 1.48
C GLU A 25 -5.84 7.49 1.24
N ILE A 26 -5.40 8.31 0.28
CA ILE A 26 -6.16 9.51 -0.14
C ILE A 26 -7.50 9.09 -0.77
N THR A 27 -7.53 8.02 -1.57
CA THR A 27 -8.76 7.51 -2.18
C THR A 27 -9.78 7.11 -1.12
N HIS A 28 -9.34 6.65 0.05
CA HIS A 28 -10.24 6.36 1.17
C HIS A 28 -10.96 7.55 1.79
N LEU A 29 -10.48 8.78 1.55
CA LEU A 29 -11.18 10.00 1.92
C LEU A 29 -12.46 10.18 1.08
N ILE A 30 -12.45 9.65 -0.15
CA ILE A 30 -13.57 9.73 -1.10
C ILE A 30 -14.43 8.46 -1.02
N GLN A 31 -13.79 7.28 -1.05
CA GLN A 31 -14.46 5.99 -1.03
C GLN A 31 -13.91 5.07 0.06
N LYS A 32 -14.72 4.80 1.08
CA LYS A 32 -14.25 4.09 2.29
C LYS A 32 -13.98 2.60 2.07
N HIS A 33 -14.70 1.97 1.15
CA HIS A 33 -14.65 0.52 0.90
C HIS A 33 -13.94 0.23 -0.42
N HIS A 34 -13.13 -0.83 -0.49
CA HIS A 34 -12.48 -1.31 -1.74
C HIS A 34 -13.49 -1.96 -2.71
N ASN A 35 -14.55 -1.24 -3.06
CA ASN A 35 -15.55 -1.68 -4.06
C ASN A 35 -15.16 -1.20 -5.47
N ARG A 36 -15.99 -1.50 -6.47
CA ARG A 36 -15.74 -1.13 -7.87
C ARG A 36 -15.42 0.37 -8.05
N ASN A 37 -16.08 1.25 -7.31
CA ASN A 37 -15.83 2.69 -7.42
C ASN A 37 -14.47 3.10 -6.86
N PHE A 38 -14.00 2.41 -5.81
CA PHE A 38 -12.65 2.63 -5.28
C PHE A 38 -11.61 2.27 -6.34
N TRP A 39 -11.70 1.07 -6.90
CA TRP A 39 -10.75 0.59 -7.90
C TRP A 39 -10.81 1.43 -9.18
N SER A 40 -11.99 1.90 -9.58
CA SER A 40 -12.12 2.85 -10.70
C SER A 40 -11.40 4.19 -10.45
N ILE A 41 -11.26 4.64 -9.20
CA ILE A 41 -10.45 5.83 -8.89
C ILE A 41 -8.96 5.50 -8.93
N ILE A 42 -8.55 4.36 -8.35
CA ILE A 42 -7.16 3.87 -8.39
C ILE A 42 -6.66 3.73 -9.83
N GLU A 43 -7.46 3.06 -10.67
CA GLU A 43 -7.14 2.77 -12.06
C GLU A 43 -6.83 4.03 -12.88
N LYS A 44 -7.47 5.17 -12.57
CA LYS A 44 -7.18 6.45 -13.28
C LYS A 44 -5.72 6.87 -13.22
N LYS A 45 -4.99 6.46 -12.18
CA LYS A 45 -3.56 6.76 -12.02
C LYS A 45 -2.70 5.52 -12.16
N PHE A 46 -3.16 4.37 -11.66
CA PHE A 46 -2.43 3.11 -11.65
C PHE A 46 -3.22 2.04 -12.41
N ASN A 47 -3.06 1.99 -13.72
CA ASN A 47 -3.68 0.95 -14.56
C ASN A 47 -3.19 -0.47 -14.19
N ASN A 48 -2.04 -0.58 -13.54
CA ASN A 48 -1.42 -1.82 -13.07
C ASN A 48 -1.55 -2.02 -11.54
N TYR A 49 -2.65 -1.53 -10.94
CA TYR A 49 -2.83 -1.60 -9.49
C TYR A 49 -2.83 -3.04 -8.96
N GLU A 50 -3.25 -4.02 -9.77
CA GLU A 50 -3.24 -5.43 -9.38
C GLU A 50 -1.81 -5.97 -9.20
N GLU A 51 -0.88 -5.54 -10.04
CA GLU A 51 0.55 -5.83 -9.89
C GLU A 51 1.13 -5.16 -8.65
N LEU A 52 0.76 -3.89 -8.41
CA LEU A 52 1.20 -3.14 -7.23
C LEU A 52 0.70 -3.76 -5.92
N GLU A 53 -0.54 -4.26 -5.88
CA GLU A 53 -1.09 -5.00 -4.74
C GLU A 53 -0.30 -6.30 -4.47
N LYS A 54 0.02 -7.05 -5.53
CA LYS A 54 0.82 -8.29 -5.42
C LYS A 54 2.23 -8.00 -4.93
N GLU A 55 2.87 -6.97 -5.48
CA GLU A 55 4.20 -6.55 -5.08
C GLU A 55 4.20 -6.11 -3.61
N LEU A 56 3.24 -5.27 -3.22
CA LEU A 56 3.09 -4.81 -1.84
C LEU A 56 2.86 -5.97 -0.87
N PHE A 57 2.09 -6.99 -1.26
CA PHE A 57 1.90 -8.21 -0.48
C PHE A 57 3.23 -8.96 -0.26
N VAL A 58 4.06 -9.13 -1.30
CA VAL A 58 5.39 -9.76 -1.17
C VAL A 58 6.28 -8.97 -0.22
N TYR A 59 6.33 -7.65 -0.35
CA TYR A 59 7.08 -6.80 0.58
C TYR A 59 6.60 -6.96 2.02
N TRP A 60 5.29 -7.10 2.27
CA TRP A 60 4.79 -7.35 3.62
C TRP A 60 5.29 -8.66 4.23
N PHE A 61 5.49 -9.72 3.44
CA PHE A 61 6.13 -10.94 3.95
C PHE A 61 7.59 -10.72 4.29
N LEU A 62 8.34 -10.08 3.38
CA LEU A 62 9.78 -9.83 3.58
C LEU A 62 10.03 -8.95 4.81
N VAL A 63 9.23 -7.90 4.96
CA VAL A 63 9.29 -6.96 6.07
C VAL A 63 8.94 -7.65 7.40
N LYS A 64 7.88 -8.47 7.46
CA LYS A 64 7.53 -9.24 8.67
C LYS A 64 8.60 -10.25 9.05
N ALA A 65 9.11 -11.00 8.07
CA ALA A 65 10.18 -11.97 8.30
C ALA A 65 11.47 -11.32 8.85
N ARG A 66 11.75 -10.06 8.48
CA ARG A 66 12.88 -9.30 9.03
C ARG A 66 12.60 -8.76 10.42
N ALA A 67 11.38 -8.31 10.71
CA ALA A 67 10.99 -7.82 12.03
C ALA A 67 11.00 -8.93 13.10
N GLU A 68 10.54 -10.14 12.74
CA GLU A 68 10.55 -11.31 13.63
C GLU A 68 11.96 -11.83 13.95
N LYS A 69 12.96 -11.51 13.12
CA LYS A 69 14.37 -11.89 13.32
C LYS A 69 15.19 -10.90 14.16
N GLY A 70 14.57 -9.89 14.77
CA GLY A 70 15.22 -9.03 15.77
C GLY A 70 16.27 -8.06 15.20
N GLY A 71 15.86 -7.19 14.28
CA GLY A 71 16.72 -6.14 13.73
C GLY A 71 16.21 -4.72 14.00
N TYR A 72 16.30 -4.27 15.25
CA TYR A 72 16.37 -2.85 15.64
C TYR A 72 17.33 -2.69 16.81
#